data_AF-A0A7T8B921-F1
#
_entry.id   AF-A0A7T8B921-F1
#
_cell.length_a   1.000
_cell.length_b   1.000
_cell.length_c   1.000
_cell.angle_alpha   90.00
_cell.angle_beta   90.00
_cell.angle_gamma   90.00
#
_symmetry.space_group_name_H-M   'P 1'
#
loop_
_entity.id
_entity.type
_entity.pdbx_description
1 polymer ?
#
loop_
_entity_poly.entity_id
_entity_poly.type
_entity_poly.pdbx_seq_one_letter_code
_entity_poly.pdbx_strand_id
1 'polypeptide(L)'
;MGKAANQTISSIEDIGRIDKNELKKIMRSFTVHEIAKAAKAVSPSTFIILLELCGADDFRCIINRIRNTRLSEIEEIHSRIVDAVNMHITPE
;
A
#
# COMPACT_ATOMS: atom_id res chain seq x y z
N MET A 1 13.82 -8.74 25.85
CA MET A 1 14.83 -8.46 24.81
C MET A 1 14.19 -8.68 23.46
N GLY A 2 14.13 -7.65 22.63
CA GLY A 2 13.53 -7.69 21.29
C GLY A 2 13.31 -6.26 20.81
N LYS A 3 14.40 -5.58 20.46
CA LYS A 3 14.30 -4.29 19.76
C LYS A 3 13.55 -4.58 18.46
N ALA A 4 12.38 -3.98 18.27
CA ALA A 4 11.73 -3.96 16.97
C ALA A 4 12.78 -3.44 15.98
N ALA A 5 13.18 -4.26 15.02
CA ALA A 5 14.00 -3.79 13.94
C ALA A 5 13.25 -2.60 13.31
N ASN A 6 13.91 -1.47 13.07
CA ASN A 6 13.37 -0.41 12.23
C ASN A 6 13.04 -1.04 10.87
N GLN A 7 11.79 -1.47 10.68
CA GLN A 7 11.36 -2.11 9.44
C GLN A 7 11.06 -1.01 8.44
N THR A 8 12.12 -0.44 7.85
CA THR A 8 11.95 0.38 6.65
C THR A 8 11.64 -0.52 5.47
N ILE A 9 10.80 -0.02 4.58
CA ILE A 9 10.50 -0.67 3.31
C ILE A 9 11.13 0.11 2.16
N SER A 10 11.61 -0.60 1.14
CA SER A 10 12.22 0.02 -0.04
C SER A 10 11.28 0.00 -1.24
N SER A 11 10.29 -0.88 -1.22
CA SER A 11 9.28 -1.02 -2.26
C SER A 11 7.92 -1.32 -1.64
N ILE A 12 6.86 -1.05 -2.41
CA ILE A 12 5.50 -1.44 -2.04
C ILE A 12 5.36 -2.96 -1.86
N GLU A 13 6.24 -3.76 -2.47
CA GLU A 13 6.27 -5.21 -2.30
C GLU A 13 6.65 -5.65 -0.87
N ASP A 14 7.30 -4.77 -0.11
CA ASP A 14 7.72 -5.07 1.26
C ASP A 14 6.61 -4.78 2.29
N ILE A 15 5.44 -4.23 1.89
CA ILE A 15 4.35 -3.89 2.84
C ILE A 15 3.85 -5.11 3.63
N GLY A 16 4.02 -6.32 3.09
CA GLY A 16 3.68 -7.56 3.79
C GLY A 16 4.51 -7.83 5.04
N ARG A 17 5.59 -7.06 5.26
CA ARG A 17 6.42 -7.13 6.47
C ARG A 17 5.91 -6.24 7.61
N ILE A 18 4.96 -5.35 7.32
CA ILE A 18 4.43 -4.37 8.27
C ILE A 18 3.23 -4.94 9.01
N ASP A 19 3.09 -4.60 10.30
CA ASP A 19 1.92 -4.97 11.08
C ASP A 19 0.63 -4.49 10.39
N LYS A 20 -0.36 -5.38 10.30
CA LYS A 20 -1.60 -5.13 9.56
C LYS A 20 -2.41 -3.96 10.13
N ASN A 21 -2.38 -3.73 11.44
CA ASN A 21 -3.08 -2.61 12.06
C ASN A 21 -2.39 -1.29 11.77
N GLU A 22 -1.06 -1.25 11.84
CA GLU A 22 -0.27 -0.06 11.48
C GLU A 22 -0.44 0.27 9.99
N LEU A 23 -0.31 -0.74 9.12
CA LEU A 23 -0.53 -0.59 7.69
C LEU A 23 -1.95 -0.06 7.41
N LYS A 24 -2.97 -0.56 8.12
CA LYS A 24 -4.33 -0.06 8.00
C LYS A 24 -4.48 1.41 8.42
N LYS A 25 -3.74 1.88 9.43
CA LYS A 25 -3.73 3.30 9.82
C LYS A 25 -3.09 4.15 8.71
N ILE A 26 -1.95 3.72 8.17
CA ILE A 26 -1.24 4.41 7.09
C ILE A 26 -2.12 4.50 5.84
N MET A 27 -2.79 3.41 5.47
CA MET A 27 -3.66 3.36 4.29
C MET A 27 -4.89 4.28 4.38
N ARG A 28 -5.31 4.72 5.58
CA ARG A 28 -6.39 5.71 5.73
C ARG A 28 -6.01 7.08 5.17
N SER A 29 -4.73 7.36 4.99
CA SER A 29 -4.23 8.60 4.37
C SER A 29 -4.35 8.59 2.84
N PHE A 30 -4.73 7.45 2.25
CA PHE A 30 -4.88 7.28 0.81
C PHE A 30 -6.33 7.03 0.45
N THR A 31 -6.74 7.53 -0.72
CA THR A 31 -8.06 7.21 -1.25
C THR A 31 -8.09 5.77 -1.76
N VAL A 32 -9.27 5.14 -1.70
CA VAL A 32 -9.46 3.79 -2.26
C VAL A 32 -9.06 3.73 -3.74
N HIS A 33 -9.23 4.84 -4.47
CA HIS A 33 -8.81 4.96 -5.86
C HIS A 33 -7.28 4.93 -6.04
N GLU A 34 -6.52 5.60 -5.17
CA GLU A 34 -5.05 5.52 -5.17
C GLU A 34 -4.56 4.11 -4.84
N ILE A 35 -5.14 3.49 -3.82
CA ILE A 35 -4.75 2.12 -3.43
C ILE A 35 -5.10 1.13 -4.56
N ALA A 36 -6.24 1.31 -5.22
CA ALA A 36 -6.65 0.52 -6.38
C ALA A 36 -5.70 0.69 -7.57
N LYS A 37 -5.20 1.91 -7.83
CA LYS A 37 -4.17 2.15 -8.85
C LYS A 37 -2.85 1.47 -8.48
N ALA A 38 -2.41 1.60 -7.24
CA ALA A 38 -1.20 0.96 -6.74
C ALA A 38 -1.26 -0.56 -6.96
N ALA A 39 -2.41 -1.18 -6.71
CA ALA A 39 -2.62 -2.61 -6.87
C ALA A 39 -2.51 -3.13 -8.32
N LYS A 40 -2.50 -2.27 -9.34
CA LYS A 40 -2.40 -2.71 -10.75
C LYS A 40 -1.01 -3.22 -11.15
N ALA A 41 0.04 -2.84 -10.44
CA ALA A 41 1.43 -3.15 -10.80
C ALA A 41 2.23 -3.72 -9.62
N VAL A 42 1.59 -4.59 -8.84
CA VAL A 42 2.21 -5.26 -7.68
C VAL A 42 2.08 -6.78 -7.82
N SER A 43 2.83 -7.53 -7.02
CA SER A 43 2.66 -8.98 -7.00
C SER A 43 1.29 -9.41 -6.45
N PRO A 44 0.84 -10.65 -6.75
CA PRO A 44 -0.43 -11.16 -6.23
C PRO A 44 -0.54 -11.11 -4.71
N SER A 45 0.57 -11.32 -3.99
CA SER A 45 0.61 -11.25 -2.53
C SER A 45 0.33 -9.83 -2.03
N THR A 46 1.03 -8.83 -2.58
CA THR A 46 0.80 -7.41 -2.29
C THR A 46 -0.63 -6.99 -2.66
N PHE A 47 -1.14 -7.46 -3.79
CA PHE A 47 -2.50 -7.20 -4.23
C PHE A 47 -3.54 -7.64 -3.20
N ILE A 48 -3.40 -8.87 -2.66
CA ILE A 48 -4.31 -9.40 -1.65
C ILE A 48 -4.30 -8.52 -0.40
N ILE A 49 -3.12 -8.08 0.05
CA ILE A 49 -2.99 -7.19 1.20
C ILE A 49 -3.74 -5.87 0.96
N LEU A 50 -3.51 -5.23 -0.19
CA LEU A 50 -4.19 -3.97 -0.53
C LEU A 50 -5.72 -4.13 -0.64
N LEU A 51 -6.17 -5.27 -1.20
CA LEU A 51 -7.59 -5.64 -1.27
C LEU A 51 -8.22 -5.78 0.12
N GLU A 52 -7.55 -6.49 1.03
CA GLU A 52 -8.03 -6.68 2.40
C GLU A 52 -8.10 -5.37 3.19
N LEU A 53 -7.19 -4.43 2.92
CA LEU A 53 -7.14 -3.13 3.60
C LEU A 53 -8.28 -2.20 3.19
N CYS A 54 -8.73 -2.27 1.94
CA CYS A 54 -9.79 -1.42 1.39
C CYS A 54 -11.20 -2.01 1.48
N GLY A 55 -11.33 -3.33 1.65
CA GLY A 55 -12.62 -4.02 1.55
C GLY A 55 -12.88 -4.52 0.11
N ALA A 56 -13.25 -5.79 -0.02
CA ALA A 56 -13.18 -6.51 -1.29
C ALA A 56 -14.16 -6.03 -2.37
N ASP A 57 -15.38 -5.66 -1.99
CA ASP A 57 -16.46 -5.31 -2.93
C ASP A 57 -16.21 -3.97 -3.65
N ASP A 58 -15.87 -2.91 -2.91
CA ASP A 58 -15.57 -1.60 -3.50
C ASP A 58 -14.28 -1.64 -4.33
N PHE A 59 -13.27 -2.34 -3.85
CA PHE A 59 -11.94 -2.34 -4.46
C PHE A 59 -11.92 -3.00 -5.84
N ARG A 60 -12.55 -4.18 -5.99
CA ARG A 60 -12.65 -4.85 -7.30
C ARG A 60 -13.46 -4.04 -8.30
N CYS A 61 -14.54 -3.40 -7.85
CA CYS A 61 -15.36 -2.53 -8.70
C CYS A 61 -14.54 -1.32 -9.19
N ILE A 62 -13.76 -0.69 -8.31
CA ILE A 62 -12.92 0.46 -8.63
C ILE A 62 -11.80 0.08 -9.58
N ILE A 63 -11.06 -1.01 -9.33
CA ILE A 63 -9.99 -1.47 -10.23
C ILE A 63 -10.50 -1.72 -11.64
N ASN A 64 -11.66 -2.38 -11.78
CA ASN A 64 -12.27 -2.63 -13.09
C ASN A 64 -12.71 -1.34 -13.81
N ARG A 65 -13.00 -0.27 -13.07
CA ARG A 65 -13.34 1.05 -13.64
C ARG A 65 -12.10 1.84 -14.06
N ILE A 66 -10.94 1.55 -13.48
CA ILE A 66 -9.66 2.20 -13.82
C ILE A 66 -9.11 1.58 -15.12
N ARG A 67 -9.64 2.04 -16.27
CA ARG A 67 -9.26 1.51 -17.59
C ARG A 67 -7.83 1.85 -18.01
N ASN A 68 -7.33 3.05 -17.69
CA ASN A 68 -6.03 3.49 -18.14
C ASN A 68 -5.33 4.30 -17.05
N THR A 69 -4.18 3.80 -16.60
CA THR A 69 -3.33 4.45 -15.59
C THR A 69 -1.93 4.44 -16.16
N ARG A 70 -1.29 5.60 -16.18
CA ARG A 70 0.10 5.68 -16.62
C ARG A 70 0.98 4.97 -15.58
N LEU A 71 2.00 4.25 -16.03
CA LEU A 71 2.93 3.58 -15.13
C LEU A 71 3.56 4.57 -14.15
N SER A 72 3.93 5.78 -14.61
CA SER A 72 4.46 6.84 -13.78
C SER A 72 3.54 7.23 -12.62
N GLU A 73 2.22 7.30 -12.86
CA GLU A 73 1.26 7.63 -11.81
C GLU A 73 1.16 6.50 -10.77
N ILE A 74 1.32 5.25 -11.21
CA ILE A 74 1.37 4.10 -10.30
C ILE A 74 2.64 4.16 -9.45
N GLU A 75 3.80 4.43 -10.07
CA GLU A 75 5.10 4.56 -9.39
C GLU A 75 5.11 5.72 -8.39
N GLU A 76 4.48 6.86 -8.72
CA GLU A 76 4.30 7.98 -7.80
C GLU A 76 3.47 7.59 -6.57
N ILE A 77 2.39 6.82 -6.76
CA ILE A 77 1.58 6.32 -5.65
C ILE A 77 2.38 5.30 -4.82
N HIS A 78 3.14 4.41 -5.47
CA HIS A 78 4.01 3.46 -4.77
C HIS A 78 5.03 4.19 -3.89
N SER A 79 5.71 5.21 -4.43
CA SER A 79 6.65 6.03 -3.66
C SER A 79 5.97 6.66 -2.45
N ARG A 80 4.80 7.29 -2.64
CA ARG A 80 4.07 7.92 -1.53
C ARG A 80 3.67 6.93 -0.45
N ILE A 81 3.27 5.71 -0.81
CA ILE A 81 2.95 4.64 0.15
C ILE A 81 4.20 4.23 0.92
N VAL A 82 5.33 4.01 0.23
CA VAL A 82 6.61 3.66 0.84
C VAL A 82 7.07 4.73 1.83
N ASP A 83 7.01 6.00 1.42
CA ASP A 83 7.35 7.14 2.26
C ASP A 83 6.44 7.22 3.49
N ALA A 84 5.13 7.09 3.31
CA ALA A 84 4.17 7.13 4.42
C ALA A 84 4.41 6.00 5.43
N VAL A 85 4.75 4.80 4.96
CA VAL A 85 5.10 3.66 5.81
C VAL A 85 6.39 3.96 6.58
N ASN A 86 7.45 4.42 5.90
CA ASN A 86 8.73 4.71 6.53
C ASN A 86 8.64 5.86 7.55
N MET A 87 7.85 6.90 7.26
CA MET A 87 7.60 8.01 8.20
C MET A 87 6.83 7.56 9.44
N HIS A 88 5.95 6.57 9.32
CA HIS A 88 5.18 6.06 10.45
C HIS A 88 5.98 5.11 11.34
N ILE A 89 6.92 4.37 10.75
CA ILE A 89 7.72 3.35 11.46
C ILE A 89 8.96 3.95 12.10
N THR A 90 9.48 5.07 11.59
CA THR A 90 10.64 5.74 12.20
C THR A 90 10.16 6.51 13.43
N PRO A 91 10.46 6.05 14.66
CA PRO A 91 10.18 6.86 15.84
C PRO A 91 11.18 8.02 15.87
N GLU A 92 10.68 9.22 16.16
CA GLU A 92 11.50 10.40 16.48
C GLU A 92 12.53 10.11 17.58
#